data_AF-A0A381FAD6-F1
#
_entry.id   AF-A0A381FAD6-F1
#
_cell.length_a   1.000
_cell.length_b   1.000
_cell.length_c   1.000
_cell.angle_alpha   90.00
_cell.angle_beta   90.00
_cell.angle_gamma   90.00
#
_symmetry.space_group_name_H-M   'P 1'
#
loop_
_entity.id
_entity.type
_entity.pdbx_description
1 polymer ?
#
loop_
_entity_poly.entity_id
_entity_poly.type
_entity_poly.pdbx_seq_one_letter_code
_entity_poly.pdbx_strand_id
1 'polypeptide(L)'
;MGIFIGWFILSLIVAILGYSRKIGFGGALFVSILLSPLIGFIVVLCSQRNSTIEFQKRLLAASEVKEEKKIQSSAHDEIDKILELKSKGIITEGEYQRMKDKIINSI
;
A
#
# COMPACT_ATOMS: atom_id res chain seq x y z
N MET A 1 -2.81 45.56 -16.16
CA MET A 1 -3.71 44.42 -16.48
C MET A 1 -3.00 43.20 -17.08
N GLY A 2 -2.03 43.37 -18.00
CA GLY A 2 -1.35 42.22 -18.63
C GLY A 2 -0.59 41.28 -17.69
N ILE A 3 0.03 41.79 -16.62
CA ILE A 3 0.78 40.98 -15.64
C ILE A 3 -0.13 39.94 -14.97
N PHE A 4 -1.35 40.32 -14.59
CA PHE A 4 -2.30 39.39 -13.95
C PHE A 4 -2.76 38.29 -14.90
N ILE A 5 -2.96 38.62 -16.18
CA ILE A 5 -3.30 37.64 -17.21
C ILE A 5 -2.15 36.63 -17.41
N GLY A 6 -0.90 37.12 -17.50
CA GLY A 6 0.27 36.26 -17.65
C GLY A 6 0.48 35.37 -16.42
N TRP A 7 0.26 35.89 -15.22
CA TRP A 7 0.32 35.13 -13.97
C TRP A 7 -0.70 33.99 -13.92
N PHE A 8 -1.93 34.26 -14.36
CA PHE A 8 -2.99 33.25 -14.38
C PHE A 8 -2.70 32.16 -15.42
N ILE A 9 -2.21 32.54 -16.61
CA ILE A 9 -1.79 31.58 -17.66
C ILE A 9 -0.64 30.69 -17.16
N LEU A 10 0.39 31.29 -16.54
CA LEU A 10 1.49 30.51 -15.96
C LEU A 10 1.00 29.54 -14.89
N SER A 11 0.11 30.00 -14.01
CA SER A 11 -0.49 29.15 -12.97
C SER A 11 -1.27 27.97 -13.56
N LEU A 12 -1.97 28.20 -14.68
CA LEU A 12 -2.72 27.17 -15.39
C LEU A 12 -1.79 26.11 -16.00
N ILE A 13 -0.67 26.53 -16.59
CA ILE A 13 0.35 25.61 -17.15
C ILE A 13 0.91 24.71 -16.04
N VAL A 14 1.26 25.31 -14.90
CA VAL A 14 1.77 24.57 -13.72
C VAL A 14 0.72 23.60 -13.18
N ALA A 15 -0.56 24.00 -13.18
CA ALA A 15 -1.66 23.14 -12.77
C ALA A 15 -1.80 21.91 -13.68
N ILE A 16 -1.71 22.09 -15.01
CA ILE A 16 -1.76 20.99 -15.97
C ILE A 16 -0.61 20.00 -15.73
N LEU A 17 0.61 20.49 -15.46
CA LEU A 17 1.75 19.64 -15.08
C LEU A 17 1.49 18.86 -13.78
N GLY A 18 0.80 19.48 -12.82
CA GLY A 18 0.39 18.88 -11.56
C GLY A 18 -0.67 17.79 -11.66
N TYR A 19 -1.43 17.72 -12.76
CA TYR A 19 -2.51 16.73 -12.94
C TYR A 19 -2.02 15.27 -12.82
N SER A 20 -0.81 14.98 -13.30
CA SER A 20 -0.21 13.64 -13.26
C SER A 20 0.47 13.27 -11.91
N ARG A 21 0.40 14.17 -10.94
CA ARG A 21 1.07 14.07 -9.63
C ARG A 21 0.05 13.89 -8.51
N LYS A 22 0.52 13.40 -7.35
CA LYS A 22 -0.31 13.21 -6.16
C LYS A 22 -1.05 14.49 -5.72
N ILE A 23 -0.45 15.67 -5.95
CA ILE A 23 -1.06 16.96 -5.61
C ILE A 23 -2.27 17.32 -6.50
N GLY A 24 -2.32 16.75 -7.71
CA GLY A 24 -3.39 16.97 -8.68
C GLY A 24 -3.42 18.38 -9.27
N PHE A 25 -4.34 18.59 -10.21
CA PHE A 25 -4.55 19.87 -10.88
C PHE A 25 -5.01 20.96 -9.90
N GLY A 26 -6.03 20.67 -9.09
CA GLY A 26 -6.60 21.65 -8.16
C GLY A 26 -5.62 22.13 -7.10
N GLY A 27 -4.83 21.21 -6.52
CA GLY A 27 -3.79 21.55 -5.55
C GLY A 27 -2.65 22.36 -6.19
N ALA A 28 -2.18 21.95 -7.37
CA ALA A 28 -1.14 22.69 -8.10
C ALA A 28 -1.60 24.09 -8.54
N LEU A 29 -2.85 24.24 -8.98
CA LEU A 29 -3.44 25.53 -9.33
C LEU A 29 -3.56 26.45 -8.12
N PHE A 30 -4.07 25.93 -7.00
CA PHE A 30 -4.23 26.69 -5.77
C PHE A 30 -2.90 27.22 -5.24
N VAL A 31 -1.87 26.36 -5.18
CA VAL A 31 -0.51 26.76 -4.75
C VAL A 31 0.11 27.77 -5.73
N SER A 32 -0.10 27.58 -7.04
CA SER A 32 0.45 28.49 -8.06
C SER A 32 -0.18 29.88 -8.03
N ILE A 33 -1.49 29.97 -7.80
CA ILE A 33 -2.19 31.26 -7.71
C ILE A 33 -1.86 31.97 -6.39
N LEU A 34 -1.77 31.23 -5.28
CA LEU A 34 -1.59 31.81 -3.94
C LEU A 34 -0.15 32.21 -3.62
N LEU A 35 0.83 31.36 -3.93
CA LEU A 35 2.25 31.62 -3.60
C LEU A 35 3.01 32.23 -4.77
N SER A 36 3.03 31.51 -5.90
CA SER A 36 3.44 31.97 -7.22
C SER A 36 3.51 30.77 -8.17
N PRO A 37 3.43 30.98 -9.50
CA PRO A 37 3.62 29.91 -10.47
C PRO A 37 4.97 29.20 -10.31
N LEU A 38 6.02 29.94 -9.93
CA LEU A 38 7.35 29.38 -9.71
C LEU A 38 7.35 28.38 -8.54
N ILE A 39 6.70 28.75 -7.43
CA ILE A 39 6.60 27.91 -6.24
C ILE A 39 5.69 26.72 -6.49
N GLY A 40 4.56 26.94 -7.17
CA GLY A 40 3.68 25.86 -7.62
C GLY A 40 4.41 24.83 -8.48
N PHE A 41 5.29 25.28 -9.38
CA PHE A 41 6.09 24.40 -10.23
C PHE A 41 7.05 23.53 -9.42
N ILE A 42 7.77 24.12 -8.46
CA ILE A 42 8.67 23.39 -7.56
C ILE A 42 7.88 22.33 -6.78
N VAL A 43 6.70 22.68 -6.25
CA VAL A 43 5.84 21.75 -5.51
C VAL A 43 5.36 20.60 -6.40
N VAL A 44 5.00 20.87 -7.66
CA VAL A 44 4.65 19.83 -8.64
C VAL A 44 5.82 18.90 -8.93
N LEU A 45 7.04 19.42 -9.01
CA LEU A 45 8.25 18.61 -9.22
C LEU A 45 8.57 17.72 -8.01
N CYS A 46 8.44 18.24 -6.79
CA CYS A 46 8.64 17.47 -5.56
C CYS A 46 7.50 16.48 -5.27
N SER A 47 6.32 16.68 -5.87
CA SER A 47 5.18 15.79 -5.68
C SER A 47 5.43 14.43 -6.32
N GLN A 48 5.14 13.36 -5.58
CA GLN A 48 5.29 11.99 -6.08
C GLN A 48 4.34 11.74 -7.28
N ARG A 49 4.84 10.99 -8.27
CA ARG A 49 4.05 10.57 -9.42
C ARG A 49 3.08 9.46 -9.00
N ASN A 50 1.85 9.50 -9.53
CA ASN A 50 0.81 8.54 -9.16
C ASN A 50 1.21 7.06 -9.44
N SER A 51 2.02 6.83 -10.48
CA SER A 51 2.52 5.49 -10.85
C SER A 51 3.32 4.79 -9.74
N THR A 52 4.05 5.55 -8.93
CA THR A 52 4.87 4.99 -7.84
C THR A 52 4.01 4.56 -6.65
N ILE A 53 2.84 5.19 -6.48
CA ILE A 53 1.90 4.87 -5.40
C ILE A 53 1.17 3.56 -5.73
N GLU A 54 0.74 3.37 -6.98
CA GLU A 54 0.08 2.13 -7.38
C GLU A 54 1.00 0.91 -7.32
N PHE A 55 2.27 1.07 -7.73
CA PHE A 55 3.25 0.00 -7.64
C PHE A 55 3.52 -0.40 -6.18
N GLN A 56 3.69 0.58 -5.28
CA GLN A 56 3.85 0.30 -3.85
C GLN A 56 2.62 -0.39 -3.26
N LYS A 57 1.40 0.06 -3.59
CA LYS A 57 0.17 -0.60 -3.13
C LYS A 57 0.08 -2.05 -3.60
N ARG A 58 0.45 -2.32 -4.86
CA ARG A 58 0.46 -3.68 -5.41
C ARG A 58 1.50 -4.57 -4.75
N LEU A 59 2.68 -4.03 -4.45
CA LEU A 59 3.72 -4.75 -3.71
C LEU A 59 3.28 -5.08 -2.28
N LEU A 60 2.71 -4.10 -1.57
CA LEU A 60 2.20 -4.28 -0.20
C LEU A 60 1.07 -5.32 -0.16
N ALA A 61 0.09 -5.22 -1.05
CA ALA A 61 -0.97 -6.21 -1.15
C ALA A 61 -0.44 -7.61 -1.55
N ALA A 62 0.58 -7.67 -2.40
CA ALA A 62 1.22 -8.95 -2.75
C ALA A 62 2.04 -9.54 -1.60
N SER A 63 2.62 -8.71 -0.72
CA SER A 63 3.32 -9.18 0.49
C SER A 63 2.35 -9.68 1.56
N GLU A 64 1.23 -8.99 1.78
CA GLU A 64 0.20 -9.42 2.74
C GLU A 64 -0.42 -10.76 2.31
N VAL A 65 -0.80 -10.90 1.03
CA VAL A 65 -1.33 -12.16 0.48
C VAL A 65 -0.27 -13.27 0.51
N LYS A 66 1.03 -12.94 0.38
CA LYS A 66 2.11 -13.93 0.50
C LYS A 66 2.32 -14.37 1.95
N GLU A 67 2.25 -13.45 2.92
CA GLU A 67 2.34 -13.79 4.34
C GLU A 67 1.15 -14.63 4.78
N GLU A 68 -0.08 -14.25 4.44
CA GLU A 68 -1.29 -15.04 4.78
C GLU A 68 -1.24 -16.44 4.18
N LYS A 69 -0.84 -16.58 2.90
CA LYS A 69 -0.66 -17.90 2.28
C LYS A 69 0.45 -18.71 2.92
N LYS A 70 1.55 -18.07 3.34
CA LYS A 70 2.66 -18.76 4.02
C LYS A 70 2.24 -19.23 5.41
N ILE A 71 1.54 -18.39 6.19
CA ILE A 71 1.01 -18.70 7.51
C ILE A 71 0.00 -19.87 7.42
N GLN A 72 -0.94 -19.82 6.47
CA GLN A 72 -1.87 -20.94 6.25
C GLN A 72 -1.13 -22.22 5.84
N SER A 73 -0.18 -22.17 4.90
CA SER A 73 0.57 -23.38 4.51
C SER A 73 1.36 -23.97 5.67
N SER A 74 1.99 -23.14 6.51
CA SER A 74 2.75 -23.58 7.68
C SER A 74 1.85 -24.21 8.74
N ALA A 75 0.65 -23.64 8.95
CA ALA A 75 -0.33 -24.20 9.87
C ALA A 75 -0.87 -25.56 9.38
N HIS A 76 -1.09 -25.71 8.07
CA HIS A 76 -1.49 -26.99 7.47
C HIS A 76 -0.40 -28.06 7.64
N ASP A 77 0.87 -27.72 7.38
CA ASP A 77 2.00 -28.64 7.56
C ASP A 77 2.19 -29.09 9.02
N GLU A 78 1.92 -28.21 10.00
CA GLU A 78 1.97 -28.55 11.43
C GLU A 78 0.82 -29.45 11.87
N ILE A 79 -0.39 -29.20 11.36
CA ILE A 79 -1.55 -30.05 11.62
C ILE A 79 -1.31 -31.46 11.08
N ASP A 80 -0.72 -31.60 9.89
CA ASP A 80 -0.40 -32.90 9.30
C ASP A 80 0.65 -33.67 10.12
N LYS A 81 1.68 -32.98 10.63
CA LYS A 81 2.68 -33.60 11.54
C LYS A 81 2.05 -34.08 12.84
N ILE A 82 1.14 -33.31 13.44
CA ILE A 82 0.46 -33.70 14.67
C ILE A 82 -0.50 -34.88 14.42
N LEU A 83 -1.09 -34.97 13.22
CA LEU A 83 -1.94 -36.09 12.79
C LEU A 83 -1.12 -37.37 12.58
N GLU A 84 0.11 -37.27 12.04
CA GLU A 84 1.04 -38.40 11.99
C GLU A 84 1.49 -38.89 13.39
N LEU A 85 1.75 -37.97 14.32
CA LEU A 85 2.18 -38.34 15.67
C LEU A 85 1.06 -39.05 16.45
N LYS A 86 -0.19 -38.66 16.18
CA LYS A 86 -1.38 -39.34 16.68
C LYS A 86 -1.55 -40.73 16.07
N SER A 87 -1.38 -40.87 14.75
CA SER A 87 -1.54 -42.17 14.06
C SER A 87 -0.47 -43.18 14.48
N LYS A 88 0.73 -42.72 14.84
CA LYS A 88 1.79 -43.53 15.44
C LYS A 88 1.54 -43.91 16.90
N GLY A 89 0.46 -43.44 17.52
CA GLY A 89 0.07 -43.76 18.90
C GLY A 89 0.94 -43.09 19.96
N ILE A 90 1.70 -42.04 19.60
CA ILE A 90 2.65 -41.36 20.49
C ILE A 90 1.94 -40.33 21.39
N ILE A 91 0.80 -39.82 20.96
CA ILE A 91 0.02 -38.80 21.67
C ILE A 91 -1.43 -39.24 21.84
N THR A 92 -2.02 -38.89 23.00
CA THR A 92 -3.41 -39.21 23.33
C THR A 92 -4.37 -38.23 22.64
N GLU A 93 -5.62 -38.65 22.39
CA GLU A 93 -6.66 -37.81 21.76
C GLU A 93 -6.81 -36.43 22.43
N GLY A 94 -6.67 -36.37 23.75
CA GLY A 94 -6.76 -35.11 24.51
C GLY A 94 -5.58 -34.15 24.29
N GLU A 95 -4.39 -34.65 23.96
CA GLU A 95 -3.20 -33.83 23.68
C GLU A 95 -3.22 -33.32 22.23
N TYR A 96 -3.73 -34.15 21.31
CA TYR A 96 -3.96 -33.78 19.92
C TYR A 96 -4.89 -32.58 19.78
N GLN A 97 -6.05 -32.59 20.47
CA GLN A 97 -7.02 -31.49 20.39
C GLN A 97 -6.44 -30.18 20.95
N ARG A 98 -5.68 -30.25 22.04
CA ARG A 98 -5.02 -29.06 22.63
C ARG A 98 -3.99 -28.44 21.69
N MET A 99 -3.23 -29.25 20.95
CA MET A 99 -2.25 -28.74 19.98
C MET A 99 -2.94 -28.16 18.74
N LYS A 100 -4.00 -28.81 18.26
CA LYS A 100 -4.80 -28.35 17.12
C LYS A 100 -5.48 -27.00 17.42
N ASP A 101 -6.11 -26.86 18.59
CA ASP A 101 -6.76 -25.61 19.00
C ASP A 101 -5.76 -24.46 19.15
N LYS A 102 -4.54 -24.75 19.62
CA LYS A 102 -3.48 -23.76 19.74
C LYS A 102 -3.01 -23.23 18.38
N ILE A 103 -2.95 -24.08 17.36
CA ILE A 103 -2.58 -23.69 15.99
C ILE A 103 -3.70 -22.90 15.34
N ILE A 104 -4.95 -23.36 15.45
CA ILE A 104 -6.12 -22.67 14.87
C ILE A 104 -6.30 -21.27 15.48
N ASN A 105 -6.05 -21.12 16.78
CA ASN A 105 -6.16 -19.83 17.47
C ASN A 105 -4.92 -18.92 17.30
N SER A 106 -3.92 -19.37 16.53
CA SER A 106 -2.71 -18.60 16.21
C SER A 106 -2.65 -18.09 14.76
N ILE A 107 -3.63 -18.48 13.94
CA ILE A 107 -3.87 -18.02 12.55
C ILE A 107 -4.84 -16.84 12.60
#